data_AF-A0A2H0Z894-F1
#
_entry.id   AF-A0A2H0Z894-F1
#
_cell.length_a   1.000
_cell.length_b   1.000
_cell.length_c   1.000
_cell.angle_alpha   90.00
_cell.angle_beta   90.00
_cell.angle_gamma   90.00
#
_symmetry.space_group_name_H-M   'P 1'
#
loop_
_entity.id
_entity.type
_entity.pdbx_description
1 polymer ?
#
loop_
_entity_poly.entity_id
_entity_poly.type
_entity_poly.pdbx_seq_one_letter_code
_entity_poly.pdbx_strand_id
1 'polypeptide(L)'
;MISLIIKIIFTIVLHFAFFVCYPETGKYGDWYLWGSIMIWSFFFMSMWGNLKFLKLLTFPVASFLNTGLYLAMFFLIALTMPQRDGRSVFKKLNSGKFPTRTDIETGKIKYLNGFLAEKPKEKVNKTVEDVKNSIDKAKKAASALGKGE
;
A
#
# COMPACT_ATOMS: atom_id res chain seq x y z
N MET A 1 -5.47 21.91 14.34
CA MET A 1 -4.77 20.63 14.59
C MET A 1 -5.52 19.47 13.94
N ILE A 2 -6.81 19.27 14.26
CA ILE A 2 -7.66 18.24 13.62
C ILE A 2 -7.63 18.30 12.09
N SER A 3 -7.78 19.50 11.50
CA SER A 3 -7.70 19.67 10.03
C SER A 3 -6.36 19.20 9.43
N LEU A 4 -5.23 19.42 10.12
CA LEU A 4 -3.93 18.93 9.65
C LEU A 4 -3.86 17.39 9.73
N ILE A 5 -4.33 16.81 10.84
CA ILE A 5 -4.35 15.36 11.03
C ILE A 5 -5.17 14.69 9.92
N ILE A 6 -6.37 15.22 9.61
CA ILE A 6 -7.19 14.73 8.50
C ILE A 6 -6.42 14.80 7.19
N LYS A 7 -5.69 15.90 6.94
CA LYS A 7 -4.93 16.05 5.70
C LYS A 7 -3.80 15.03 5.55
N ILE A 8 -3.10 14.74 6.65
CA ILE A 8 -2.04 13.73 6.69
C ILE A 8 -2.62 12.33 6.51
N ILE A 9 -3.72 11.99 7.19
CA ILE A 9 -4.42 10.71 7.02
C ILE A 9 -4.85 10.53 5.57
N PHE A 10 -5.46 11.55 4.96
CA PHE A 10 -5.88 11.49 3.56
C PHE A 10 -4.70 11.32 2.61
N THR A 11 -3.57 11.98 2.91
CA THR A 11 -2.31 11.81 2.16
C THR A 11 -1.86 10.34 2.20
N ILE A 12 -1.80 9.75 3.40
CA ILE A 12 -1.40 8.35 3.57
C ILE A 12 -2.36 7.43 2.80
N VAL A 13 -3.67 7.57 3.03
CA VAL A 13 -4.70 6.75 2.37
C VAL A 13 -4.59 6.85 0.85
N LEU A 14 -4.39 8.04 0.29
CA LEU A 14 -4.27 8.21 -1.15
C LEU A 14 -3.04 7.48 -1.71
N HIS A 15 -1.89 7.61 -1.05
CA HIS A 15 -0.66 6.92 -1.48
C HIS A 15 -0.83 5.41 -1.41
N PHE A 16 -1.37 4.88 -0.31
CA PHE A 16 -1.66 3.46 -0.20
C PHE A 16 -2.68 2.99 -1.24
N ALA A 17 -3.70 3.79 -1.57
CA ALA A 17 -4.64 3.45 -2.64
C ALA A 17 -3.95 3.27 -3.99
N PHE A 18 -3.04 4.17 -4.37
CA PHE A 18 -2.23 4.02 -5.59
C PHE A 18 -1.36 2.75 -5.56
N PHE A 19 -0.68 2.51 -4.45
CA PHE A 19 0.23 1.38 -4.29
C PHE A 19 -0.50 0.03 -4.23
N VAL A 20 -1.71 0.00 -3.68
CA VAL A 20 -2.58 -1.17 -3.69
C VAL A 20 -3.13 -1.44 -5.09
N CYS A 21 -3.57 -0.40 -5.80
CA CYS A 21 -4.11 -0.55 -7.14
C CYS A 21 -3.03 -0.89 -8.19
N TYR A 22 -1.81 -0.35 -8.05
CA TYR A 22 -0.73 -0.51 -9.02
C TYR A 22 0.54 -1.07 -8.35
N PRO A 23 0.53 -2.35 -7.92
CA PRO A 23 1.56 -2.90 -7.03
C PRO A 23 2.91 -3.16 -7.69
N GLU A 24 2.99 -3.10 -9.01
CA GLU A 24 4.17 -3.42 -9.83
C GLU A 24 5.26 -2.34 -9.80
N THR A 25 5.67 -1.90 -8.61
CA THR A 25 6.57 -0.74 -8.43
C THR A 25 8.06 -1.05 -8.46
N GLY A 26 8.44 -2.34 -8.47
CA GLY A 26 9.84 -2.78 -8.42
C GLY A 26 10.55 -2.43 -7.10
N LYS A 27 11.89 -2.38 -7.14
CA LYS A 27 12.76 -2.20 -5.97
C LYS A 27 12.70 -0.79 -5.34
N TYR A 28 12.26 0.22 -6.10
CA TYR A 28 12.18 1.61 -5.64
C TYR A 28 10.79 1.99 -5.11
N GLY A 29 9.82 1.08 -5.17
CA GLY A 29 8.45 1.33 -4.74
C GLY A 29 8.36 1.81 -3.29
N ASP A 30 8.95 1.06 -2.37
CA ASP A 30 8.83 1.35 -0.94
C ASP A 30 9.51 2.68 -0.57
N TRP A 31 10.68 2.96 -1.15
CA TRP A 31 11.38 4.23 -0.99
C TRP A 31 10.56 5.41 -1.48
N TYR A 32 9.95 5.27 -2.66
CA TYR A 32 9.05 6.30 -3.18
C TYR A 32 7.82 6.48 -2.30
N LEU A 33 7.19 5.39 -1.84
CA LEU A 33 5.97 5.45 -1.02
C LEU A 33 6.22 6.29 0.25
N TRP A 34 7.23 5.91 1.03
CA TRP A 34 7.53 6.59 2.29
C TRP A 34 8.09 7.99 2.07
N GLY A 35 8.99 8.16 1.09
CA GLY A 35 9.54 9.47 0.73
C GLY A 35 8.46 10.45 0.28
N SER A 36 7.55 10.03 -0.58
CA SER A 36 6.44 10.86 -1.07
C SER A 36 5.46 11.21 0.05
N ILE A 37 5.08 10.25 0.90
CA ILE A 37 4.23 10.52 2.07
C ILE A 37 4.91 11.56 2.99
N MET A 38 6.21 11.42 3.26
CA MET A 38 6.95 12.38 4.09
C MET A 38 6.97 13.77 3.47
N ILE A 39 7.27 13.90 2.17
CA ILE A 39 7.31 15.18 1.46
C ILE A 39 5.94 15.87 1.51
N TRP A 40 4.86 15.16 1.19
CA TRP A 40 3.52 15.73 1.20
C TRP A 40 3.03 16.08 2.62
N SER A 41 3.34 15.22 3.60
CA SER A 41 3.01 15.50 4.99
C SER A 41 3.75 16.74 5.49
N PHE A 42 5.04 16.86 5.18
CA PHE A 42 5.84 18.05 5.50
C PHE A 42 5.26 19.29 4.84
N PHE A 43 4.93 19.22 3.55
CA PHE A 43 4.30 20.31 2.81
C PHE A 43 3.00 20.79 3.48
N PHE A 44 2.10 19.86 3.86
CA PHE A 44 0.86 20.22 4.57
C PHE A 44 1.11 20.81 5.96
N MET A 45 2.12 20.33 6.69
CA MET A 45 2.54 20.90 7.98
C MET A 45 3.06 22.33 7.81
N SER A 46 3.95 22.57 6.84
CA SER A 46 4.49 23.89 6.52
C SER A 46 3.37 24.84 6.10
N MET A 47 2.44 24.41 5.25
CA MET A 47 1.29 25.21 4.88
C MET A 47 0.41 25.55 6.08
N TRP A 48 0.13 24.59 6.97
CA TRP A 48 -0.69 24.86 8.16
C TRP A 48 -0.04 25.87 9.11
N GLY A 49 1.29 25.85 9.25
CA GLY A 49 2.04 26.84 10.02
C GLY A 49 1.97 28.25 9.42
N ASN A 50 2.13 28.36 8.09
CA ASN A 50 2.18 29.64 7.40
C ASN A 50 0.79 30.26 7.14
N LEU A 51 -0.25 29.44 6.91
CA LEU A 51 -1.61 29.94 6.64
C LEU A 51 -2.27 30.62 7.85
N LYS A 52 -1.76 30.40 9.08
CA LYS A 52 -2.20 31.18 10.25
C LYS A 52 -1.85 32.67 10.14
N PHE A 53 -0.81 33.02 9.38
CA PHE A 53 -0.43 34.42 9.13
C PHE A 53 -1.28 35.07 8.04
N LEU A 54 -1.75 34.27 7.08
CA LEU A 54 -2.63 34.72 6.01
C LEU A 54 -4.08 34.63 6.48
N LYS A 55 -4.55 35.65 7.23
CA LYS A 55 -5.98 35.86 7.58
C LYS A 55 -6.91 36.06 6.35
N LEU A 56 -6.43 35.73 5.15
CA LEU A 56 -6.99 36.12 3.86
C LEU A 56 -7.97 35.10 3.27
N LEU A 57 -8.03 33.88 3.80
CA LEU A 57 -8.78 32.80 3.15
C LEU A 57 -10.14 32.59 3.80
N THR A 58 -11.19 32.91 3.05
CA THR A 58 -12.56 32.47 3.36
C THR A 58 -12.65 30.94 3.22
N PHE A 59 -13.59 30.32 3.95
CA PHE A 59 -13.77 28.86 3.93
C PHE A 59 -13.90 28.26 2.52
N PRO A 60 -14.65 28.85 1.56
CA PRO A 60 -14.75 28.32 0.20
C PRO A 60 -13.41 28.31 -0.55
N VAL A 61 -12.64 29.39 -0.43
CA VAL A 61 -11.34 29.51 -1.11
C VAL A 61 -10.33 28.52 -0.51
N ALA A 62 -10.31 28.38 0.81
CA ALA A 62 -9.49 27.39 1.49
C ALA A 62 -9.85 25.95 1.04
N SER A 63 -11.14 25.65 0.89
CA SER A 63 -11.61 24.35 0.41
C SER A 63 -11.15 24.10 -1.03
N PHE A 64 -11.36 25.06 -1.94
CA PHE A 64 -10.93 24.96 -3.34
C PHE A 64 -9.43 24.72 -3.47
N LEU A 65 -8.60 25.47 -2.72
CA LEU A 65 -7.15 25.29 -2.71
C LEU A 65 -6.75 23.90 -2.21
N ASN A 66 -7.36 23.39 -1.14
CA ASN A 66 -7.07 22.04 -0.66
C ASN A 66 -7.43 20.98 -1.71
N THR A 67 -8.59 21.10 -2.36
CA THR A 67 -8.97 20.19 -3.46
C THR A 67 -7.95 20.24 -4.59
N GLY A 68 -7.54 21.45 -5.01
CA GLY A 68 -6.51 21.63 -6.03
C GLY A 68 -5.17 20.96 -5.65
N LEU A 69 -4.75 21.07 -4.40
CA LEU A 69 -3.54 20.41 -3.90
C LEU A 69 -3.66 18.89 -3.92
N TYR A 70 -4.81 18.33 -3.55
CA TYR A 70 -5.04 16.89 -3.61
C TYR A 70 -5.10 16.36 -5.04
N LEU A 71 -5.69 17.12 -5.97
CA LEU A 71 -5.66 16.79 -7.38
C LEU A 71 -4.22 16.82 -7.91
N ALA A 72 -3.45 17.86 -7.59
CA ALA A 72 -2.04 17.96 -7.96
C ALA A 72 -1.24 16.77 -7.39
N MET A 73 -1.47 16.39 -6.13
CA MET A 73 -0.86 15.21 -5.53
C MET A 73 -1.25 13.92 -6.26
N PHE A 74 -2.54 13.72 -6.55
CA PHE A 74 -3.03 12.59 -7.33
C PHE A 74 -2.31 12.48 -8.67
N PHE A 75 -2.25 13.58 -9.43
CA PHE A 75 -1.57 13.61 -10.73
C PHE A 75 -0.07 13.35 -10.60
N LEU A 76 0.60 13.96 -9.63
CA LEU A 76 2.02 13.76 -9.41
C LEU A 76 2.34 12.32 -9.04
N ILE A 77 1.57 11.69 -8.14
CA ILE A 77 1.72 10.27 -7.83
C ILE A 77 1.50 9.43 -9.11
N ALA A 78 0.41 9.68 -9.84
CA ALA A 78 0.11 8.93 -11.07
C ALA A 78 1.23 9.05 -12.13
N LEU A 79 1.91 10.19 -12.19
CA LEU A 79 2.99 10.46 -13.15
C LEU A 79 4.34 9.90 -12.70
N THR A 80 4.66 10.00 -11.41
CA THR A 80 6.02 9.80 -10.90
C THR A 80 6.21 8.51 -10.11
N MET A 81 5.13 7.84 -9.69
CA MET A 81 5.20 6.54 -9.02
C MET A 81 5.95 5.53 -9.90
N PRO A 82 7.00 4.87 -9.37
CA PRO A 82 7.79 3.93 -10.16
C PRO A 82 6.92 2.73 -10.56
N GLN A 83 7.11 2.27 -11.79
CA GLN A 83 6.42 1.10 -12.35
C GLN A 83 7.43 0.24 -13.12
N ARG A 84 7.38 -1.09 -12.92
CA ARG A 84 8.34 -2.05 -13.48
C ARG A 84 8.28 -2.14 -15.00
N ASP A 85 7.12 -1.89 -15.58
CA ASP A 85 6.91 -1.87 -17.04
C ASP A 85 7.31 -0.54 -17.70
N GLY A 86 7.87 0.41 -16.93
CA GLY A 86 8.30 1.71 -17.42
C GLY A 86 7.15 2.64 -17.85
N ARG A 87 5.89 2.24 -17.63
CA ARG A 87 4.70 3.04 -17.94
C ARG A 87 4.14 3.64 -16.67
N SER A 88 4.01 4.97 -16.62
CA SER A 88 3.39 5.65 -15.48
C SER A 88 1.94 5.20 -15.29
N VAL A 89 1.45 5.28 -14.05
CA VAL A 89 0.05 4.97 -13.72
C VAL A 89 -0.90 5.87 -14.52
N PHE A 90 -0.53 7.13 -14.74
CA PHE A 90 -1.28 8.04 -15.61
C PHE A 90 -1.44 7.50 -17.03
N LYS A 91 -0.37 6.98 -17.65
CA LYS A 91 -0.46 6.35 -18.98
C LYS A 91 -1.35 5.10 -18.96
N LYS A 92 -1.30 4.30 -17.88
CA LYS A 92 -2.17 3.12 -17.71
C LYS A 92 -3.64 3.53 -17.68
N LEU A 93 -3.99 4.49 -16.82
CA LEU A 93 -5.34 5.06 -16.72
C LEU A 93 -5.83 5.64 -18.06
N ASN A 94 -5.00 6.44 -18.73
CA ASN A 94 -5.35 7.02 -20.03
C ASN A 94 -5.53 5.96 -21.14
N SER A 95 -4.86 4.82 -21.02
CA SER A 95 -5.03 3.67 -21.92
C SER A 95 -6.18 2.73 -21.53
N GLY A 96 -7.00 3.11 -20.54
CA GLY A 96 -8.11 2.28 -20.04
C GLY A 96 -7.67 1.05 -19.24
N LYS A 97 -6.40 0.98 -18.82
CA LYS A 97 -5.87 -0.10 -17.99
C LYS A 97 -6.10 0.22 -16.52
N PHE A 98 -7.24 -0.24 -16.02
CA PHE A 98 -7.63 -0.15 -14.61
C PHE A 98 -7.11 -1.36 -13.81
N PRO A 99 -6.92 -1.21 -12.48
CA PRO A 99 -6.50 -2.31 -11.63
C PRO A 99 -7.54 -3.43 -11.62
N THR A 100 -7.07 -4.66 -11.78
CA THR A 100 -7.89 -5.86 -11.64
C THR A 100 -7.99 -6.28 -10.18
N ARG A 101 -8.88 -7.24 -9.90
CA ARG A 101 -8.98 -7.84 -8.56
C ARG A 101 -7.65 -8.43 -8.09
N THR A 102 -6.93 -9.10 -8.99
CA THR A 102 -5.62 -9.69 -8.71
C THR A 102 -4.57 -8.64 -8.38
N ASP A 103 -4.59 -7.50 -9.05
CA ASP A 103 -3.69 -6.37 -8.75
C ASP A 103 -3.95 -5.85 -7.33
N ILE A 104 -5.23 -5.64 -6.99
CA ILE A 104 -5.63 -5.15 -5.66
C ILE A 104 -5.26 -6.15 -4.56
N GLU A 105 -5.47 -7.45 -4.78
CA GLU A 105 -5.09 -8.50 -3.81
C GLU A 105 -3.57 -8.54 -3.61
N THR A 106 -2.80 -8.45 -4.70
CA THR A 106 -1.33 -8.38 -4.66
C THR A 106 -0.86 -7.14 -3.89
N GLY A 107 -1.46 -5.98 -4.18
CA GLY A 107 -1.14 -4.73 -3.50
C GLY A 107 -1.50 -4.73 -2.01
N LYS A 108 -2.64 -5.32 -1.64
CA LYS A 108 -3.01 -5.55 -0.23
C LYS A 108 -1.96 -6.40 0.48
N ILE A 109 -1.55 -7.51 -0.12
CA ILE A 109 -0.53 -8.40 0.47
C ILE A 109 0.80 -7.64 0.64
N LYS A 110 1.21 -6.88 -0.37
CA LYS A 110 2.49 -6.19 -0.37
C LYS A 110 2.56 -5.02 0.62
N TYR A 111 1.53 -4.17 0.66
CA TYR A 111 1.59 -2.89 1.39
C TYR A 111 0.73 -2.84 2.64
N LEU A 112 -0.36 -3.61 2.72
CA LEU A 112 -1.28 -3.56 3.86
C LEU A 112 -1.10 -4.74 4.82
N ASN A 113 -0.84 -5.94 4.34
CA ASN A 113 -0.68 -7.10 5.23
C ASN A 113 0.57 -7.01 6.11
N GLY A 114 1.64 -6.35 5.68
CA GLY A 114 2.78 -6.05 6.56
C GLY A 114 2.42 -5.10 7.72
N PHE A 115 1.35 -4.32 7.57
CA PHE A 115 0.85 -3.35 8.55
C PHE A 115 -0.33 -3.90 9.39
N LEU A 116 -1.11 -4.83 8.83
CA LEU A 116 -2.39 -5.32 9.39
C LEU A 116 -2.40 -6.82 9.75
N ALA A 117 -1.46 -7.64 9.28
CA ALA A 117 -1.52 -9.09 9.46
C ALA A 117 -0.41 -9.63 10.38
N GLU A 118 -0.87 -10.41 11.37
CA GLU A 118 -0.11 -11.44 12.08
C GLU A 118 0.79 -12.22 11.11
N LYS A 119 2.03 -12.47 11.56
CA LYS A 119 3.12 -12.95 10.72
C LYS A 119 2.70 -14.19 9.90
N PRO A 120 2.77 -14.14 8.55
CA PRO A 120 2.53 -15.30 7.67
C PRO A 120 3.39 -16.52 8.03
N LYS A 121 4.52 -16.29 8.72
CA LYS A 121 5.44 -17.33 9.20
C LYS A 121 4.77 -18.33 10.14
N GLU A 122 3.78 -17.91 10.93
CA GLU A 122 3.14 -18.79 11.93
C GLU A 122 2.18 -19.78 11.27
N LYS A 123 1.39 -19.32 10.28
CA LYS A 123 0.49 -20.19 9.52
C LYS A 123 1.25 -21.19 8.65
N VAL A 124 2.37 -20.75 8.03
CA VAL A 124 3.24 -21.64 7.24
C VAL A 124 3.93 -22.67 8.12
N ASN A 125 4.45 -22.29 9.28
CA ASN A 125 5.09 -23.24 10.20
C ASN A 125 4.09 -24.30 10.70
N LYS A 126 2.87 -23.89 11.06
CA LYS A 126 1.83 -24.82 11.49
C LYS A 126 1.46 -25.81 10.37
N THR A 127 1.28 -25.33 9.14
CA THR A 127 0.99 -26.22 7.99
C THR A 127 2.14 -27.19 7.69
N VAL A 128 3.40 -26.74 7.78
CA VAL A 128 4.57 -27.61 7.60
C VAL A 128 4.65 -28.68 8.70
N GLU A 129 4.34 -28.31 9.93
CA GLU A 129 4.35 -29.23 11.08
C GLU A 129 3.22 -30.27 11.01
N ASP A 130 2.02 -29.85 10.58
CA ASP A 130 0.87 -30.74 10.34
C ASP A 130 1.15 -31.75 9.21
N VAL A 131 1.82 -31.32 8.13
CA VAL A 131 2.25 -32.21 7.04
C VAL A 131 3.30 -33.20 7.53
N LYS A 132 4.28 -32.76 8.32
CA LYS A 132 5.34 -33.64 8.85
C LYS A 132 4.78 -34.72 9.77
N ASN A 133 3.85 -34.35 10.65
CA ASN A 133 3.16 -35.28 11.55
C ASN A 133 2.33 -36.32 10.79
N SER A 134 1.68 -35.90 9.68
CA SER A 134 0.92 -36.80 8.81
C SER A 134 1.82 -37.81 8.09
N ILE A 135 2.99 -37.37 7.61
CA ILE A 135 3.98 -38.24 6.96
C ILE A 135 4.56 -39.26 7.95
N ASP A 136 4.87 -38.84 9.18
CA ASP A 136 5.43 -39.74 10.19
C ASP A 136 4.43 -40.81 10.65
N LYS A 137 3.13 -40.45 10.75
CA LYS A 137 2.06 -41.44 11.00
C LYS A 137 1.94 -42.44 9.85
N ALA A 138 1.97 -41.97 8.59
CA ALA A 138 1.89 -42.84 7.43
C ALA A 138 3.08 -43.81 7.34
N LYS A 139 4.30 -43.34 7.63
CA LYS A 139 5.50 -44.20 7.69
C LYS A 139 5.41 -45.27 8.76
N LYS A 140 4.94 -44.92 9.96
CA LYS A 140 4.74 -45.90 11.05
C LYS A 140 3.72 -46.97 10.67
N ALA A 141 2.59 -46.57 10.09
CA ALA A 141 1.57 -47.52 9.61
C ALA A 141 2.11 -48.46 8.52
N ALA A 142 2.86 -47.94 7.54
CA ALA A 142 3.48 -48.76 6.49
C ALA A 142 4.51 -49.76 7.06
N SER A 143 5.32 -49.34 8.03
CA SER A 143 6.31 -50.21 8.69
C SER A 143 5.69 -51.30 9.58
N ALA A 144 4.45 -51.10 10.06
CA ALA A 144 3.71 -52.11 10.81
C ALA A 144 3.07 -53.16 9.89
N LEU A 145 2.72 -52.78 8.65
CA LEU A 145 2.18 -53.69 7.64
C LEU A 145 3.26 -54.57 6.98
N GLY A 146 4.49 -54.06 6.83
CA GLY A 146 5.61 -54.81 6.24
C GLY A 146 6.36 -55.76 7.20
N LYS A 147 5.94 -55.88 8.46
CA LYS A 147 6.52 -56.81 9.46
C LYS A 147 5.62 -58.03 9.75
N GLY A 148 4.58 -58.22 8.93
CA GLY A 148 3.60 -59.31 9.05
C GLY A 148 3.80 -60.46 8.08
N GLU A 149 4.95 -60.56 7.40
CA GLU A 149 5.37 -61.72 6.60
C GLU A 149 6.43 -62.55 7.33
#